data_AF-A0A7K3Z786-F1
#
_entry.id   AF-A0A7K3Z786-F1
#
_cell.length_a   1.000
_cell.length_b   1.000
_cell.length_c   1.000
_cell.angle_alpha   90.00
_cell.angle_beta   90.00
_cell.angle_gamma   90.00
#
_symmetry.space_group_name_H-M   'P 1'
#
loop_
_entity.id
_entity.type
_entity.pdbx_description
1 polymer ?
#
loop_
_entity_poly.entity_id
_entity_poly.type
_entity_poly.pdbx_seq_one_letter_code
_entity_poly.pdbx_strand_id
1 'polypeptide(L)'
;MSSVEEKIETVKSRFISGNLFAVFWVILGTLACWIVNPLFGWVFLGFAFFSIYIIIRRMLCNSCYYCKSCTKGFAKLSILFLGADHIPGITKTSLVGMTVFIFIVLLVIPASVLASSLLAEYSLVKLILLVGLVVTSLIALIIRLVNRNKALWKP
;
A
#
# COMPACT_ATOMS: atom_id res chain seq x y z
N MET A 1 -17.68 -5.93 28.95
CA MET A 1 -17.78 -4.61 28.29
C MET A 1 -16.38 -4.11 27.87
N SER A 2 -15.40 -4.11 28.78
CA SER A 2 -14.01 -3.69 28.50
C SER A 2 -13.32 -4.43 27.34
N SER A 3 -13.55 -5.73 27.18
CA SER A 3 -12.91 -6.53 26.11
C SER A 3 -13.45 -6.26 24.69
N VAL A 4 -14.61 -5.61 24.56
CA VAL A 4 -15.21 -5.27 23.26
C VAL A 4 -14.73 -3.90 22.80
N GLU A 5 -14.64 -2.93 23.71
CA GLU A 5 -14.10 -1.60 23.42
C GLU A 5 -12.61 -1.66 23.01
N GLU A 6 -11.81 -2.46 23.72
CA GLU A 6 -10.39 -2.68 23.37
C GLU A 6 -10.22 -3.30 21.96
N LYS A 7 -11.09 -4.24 21.58
CA LYS A 7 -11.08 -4.83 20.22
C LYS A 7 -11.45 -3.80 19.15
N ILE A 8 -12.42 -2.93 19.41
CA ILE A 8 -12.83 -1.90 18.44
C ILE A 8 -11.71 -0.88 18.23
N GLU A 9 -11.06 -0.45 19.31
CA GLU A 9 -9.99 0.54 19.26
C GLU A 9 -8.75 0.01 18.51
N THR A 10 -8.37 -1.24 18.73
CA THR A 10 -7.26 -1.89 18.02
C THR A 10 -7.54 -2.10 16.52
N VAL A 11 -8.80 -2.33 16.13
CA VAL A 11 -9.20 -2.42 14.71
C VAL A 11 -9.20 -1.03 14.06
N LYS A 12 -9.71 0.00 14.74
CA LYS A 12 -9.71 1.38 14.25
C LYS A 12 -8.29 1.93 14.07
N SER A 13 -7.41 1.68 15.03
CA SER A 13 -6.00 2.06 14.95
C SER A 13 -5.30 1.42 13.75
N ARG A 14 -5.53 0.13 13.50
CA ARG A 14 -4.99 -0.56 12.30
C ARG A 14 -5.55 -0.06 10.98
N PHE A 15 -6.84 0.29 10.95
CA PHE A 15 -7.44 0.90 9.77
C PHE A 15 -6.77 2.22 9.40
N ILE A 16 -6.55 3.08 10.40
CA ILE A 16 -5.94 4.40 10.21
C ILE A 16 -4.47 4.25 9.82
N SER A 17 -3.70 3.43 10.54
CA SER A 17 -2.26 3.27 10.29
C SER A 17 -1.97 2.65 8.93
N GLY A 18 -2.75 1.66 8.48
CA GLY A 18 -2.56 1.03 7.17
C GLY A 18 -2.83 1.98 6.01
N ASN A 19 -3.88 2.80 6.11
CA ASN A 19 -4.19 3.79 5.07
C ASN A 19 -3.19 4.95 5.07
N LEU A 20 -2.78 5.45 6.24
CA LEU A 20 -1.73 6.47 6.34
C LEU A 20 -0.41 5.97 5.75
N PHE A 21 -0.05 4.71 6.04
CA PHE A 21 1.14 4.10 5.48
C PHE A 21 1.07 4.01 3.95
N ALA A 22 -0.08 3.62 3.39
CA ALA A 22 -0.29 3.60 1.94
C ALA A 22 -0.15 5.00 1.30
N VAL A 23 -0.76 6.02 1.90
CA VAL A 23 -0.64 7.42 1.45
C VAL A 23 0.82 7.88 1.50
N PHE A 24 1.51 7.62 2.61
CA PHE A 24 2.92 7.96 2.77
C PHE A 24 3.80 7.31 1.69
N TRP A 25 3.55 6.03 1.38
CA TRP A 25 4.30 5.32 0.35
C TRP A 25 4.02 5.87 -1.07
N VAL A 26 2.77 6.24 -1.38
CA VAL A 26 2.42 6.93 -2.63
C VAL A 26 3.14 8.28 -2.74
N ILE A 27 3.19 9.05 -1.66
CA ILE A 27 3.89 10.35 -1.63
C ILE A 27 5.38 10.15 -1.90
N LEU A 28 6.02 9.18 -1.25
CA LEU A 28 7.44 8.88 -1.50
C LEU A 28 7.71 8.47 -2.95
N GLY A 29 6.90 7.59 -3.53
CA GLY A 29 7.04 7.20 -4.93
C GLY A 29 6.81 8.37 -5.89
N THR A 30 5.88 9.25 -5.57
CA THR A 30 5.61 10.45 -6.35
C THR A 30 6.77 11.43 -6.30
N LEU A 31 7.32 11.71 -5.12
CA LEU A 31 8.50 12.56 -4.95
C LEU A 31 9.71 11.99 -5.67
N ALA A 32 9.90 10.66 -5.62
CA ALA A 32 10.96 9.97 -6.36
C ALA A 32 10.86 10.23 -7.89
N CYS A 33 9.67 10.06 -8.46
CA CYS A 33 9.44 10.34 -9.88
C CYS A 33 9.54 11.84 -10.22
N TRP A 34 9.07 12.71 -9.33
CA TRP A 34 9.02 14.15 -9.56
C TRP A 34 10.40 14.79 -9.64
N ILE A 35 11.36 14.34 -8.81
CA ILE A 35 12.74 14.84 -8.84
C ILE A 35 13.43 14.54 -10.17
N VAL A 36 13.07 13.43 -10.82
CA VAL A 36 13.61 13.11 -12.15
C VAL A 36 12.93 13.96 -13.22
N ASN A 37 11.59 14.03 -13.19
CA ASN A 37 10.84 14.95 -14.03
C ASN A 37 9.47 15.25 -13.39
N PRO A 38 9.06 16.53 -13.26
CA PRO A 38 7.75 16.87 -12.72
C PRO A 38 6.58 16.22 -13.48
N LEU A 39 6.70 16.03 -14.80
CA LEU A 39 5.68 15.34 -15.59
C LEU A 39 5.56 13.86 -15.18
N PHE A 40 6.68 13.17 -14.95
CA PHE A 40 6.65 11.78 -14.45
C PHE A 40 6.04 11.70 -13.06
N GLY A 41 6.28 12.69 -12.19
CA GLY A 41 5.64 12.80 -10.88
C GLY A 41 4.10 12.82 -10.98
N TRP A 42 3.54 13.69 -11.82
CA TRP A 42 2.08 13.77 -12.01
C TRP A 42 1.48 12.51 -12.63
N VAL A 43 2.13 11.96 -13.66
CA VAL A 43 1.68 10.72 -14.32
C VAL A 43 1.70 9.56 -13.32
N PHE A 44 2.77 9.44 -12.53
CA PHE A 44 2.87 8.42 -11.49
C PHE A 44 1.80 8.58 -10.42
N LEU A 45 1.57 9.80 -9.92
CA LEU A 45 0.55 10.07 -8.92
C LEU A 45 -0.84 9.68 -9.42
N GLY A 46 -1.19 10.09 -10.64
CA GLY A 46 -2.46 9.72 -11.28
C GLY A 46 -2.60 8.21 -11.44
N PHE A 47 -1.54 7.55 -11.91
CA PHE A 47 -1.52 6.10 -12.09
C PHE A 47 -1.61 5.32 -10.77
N ALA A 48 -0.84 5.70 -9.75
CA ALA A 48 -0.87 5.08 -8.44
C ALA A 48 -2.23 5.30 -7.75
N PHE A 49 -2.77 6.51 -7.84
CA PHE A 49 -4.09 6.82 -7.29
C PHE A 49 -5.19 5.99 -7.96
N PHE A 50 -5.22 5.96 -9.29
CA PHE A 50 -6.18 5.19 -10.05
C PHE A 50 -6.06 3.68 -9.75
N SER A 51 -4.84 3.15 -9.78
CA SER A 51 -4.58 1.74 -9.55
C SER A 51 -4.97 1.28 -8.14
N ILE A 52 -4.59 2.03 -7.11
CA ILE A 52 -4.81 1.62 -5.72
C ILE A 52 -6.24 1.95 -5.26
N TYR A 53 -6.71 3.17 -5.48
CA TYR A 53 -7.99 3.63 -4.92
C TYR A 53 -9.20 3.32 -5.79
N ILE A 54 -9.03 3.06 -7.09
CA ILE A 54 -10.13 2.66 -7.97
C ILE A 54 -10.09 1.17 -8.27
N ILE A 55 -8.99 0.64 -8.84
CA ILE A 55 -8.93 -0.75 -9.29
C ILE A 55 -8.92 -1.70 -8.09
N ILE A 56 -7.92 -1.62 -7.22
CA ILE A 56 -7.79 -2.54 -6.08
C ILE A 56 -8.99 -2.40 -5.15
N ARG A 57 -9.44 -1.17 -4.88
CA ARG A 57 -10.65 -0.93 -4.06
C ARG A 57 -11.87 -1.65 -4.64
N ARG A 58 -12.12 -1.57 -5.95
CA ARG A 58 -13.25 -2.28 -6.58
C ARG A 58 -13.12 -3.79 -6.44
N MET A 59 -11.93 -4.35 -6.66
CA MET A 59 -11.71 -5.78 -6.53
C MET A 59 -11.90 -6.28 -5.09
N LEU A 60 -11.53 -5.49 -4.08
CA LEU A 60 -11.75 -5.81 -2.67
C LEU A 60 -13.23 -5.79 -2.26
N CYS A 61 -14.04 -5.04 -3.01
CA CYS A 61 -15.44 -4.74 -2.72
C CYS A 61 -16.45 -5.76 -3.27
N ASN A 62 -15.98 -6.84 -3.88
CA ASN A 62 -16.77 -7.74 -4.75
C ASN A 62 -18.03 -8.36 -4.11
N SER A 63 -18.22 -8.24 -2.80
CA SER A 63 -19.35 -8.79 -2.04
C SER A 63 -20.33 -7.72 -1.50
N CYS A 64 -20.13 -6.43 -1.80
CA CYS A 64 -20.96 -5.35 -1.25
C CYS A 64 -21.80 -4.66 -2.33
N TYR A 65 -23.12 -4.79 -2.24
CA TYR A 65 -24.09 -4.12 -3.12
C TYR A 65 -23.94 -2.59 -3.14
N TYR A 66 -23.50 -1.97 -2.03
CA TYR A 66 -23.30 -0.53 -1.88
C TYR A 66 -21.83 -0.09 -2.05
N CYS A 67 -21.05 -0.75 -2.90
CA CYS A 67 -19.61 -0.49 -2.98
C CYS A 67 -19.24 0.99 -3.28
N LYS A 68 -20.09 1.76 -3.96
CA LYS A 68 -19.85 3.20 -4.24
C LYS A 68 -19.72 4.05 -2.96
N SER A 69 -20.52 3.76 -1.91
CA SER A 69 -20.50 4.51 -0.64
C SER A 69 -19.83 3.73 0.50
N CYS A 70 -19.44 2.48 0.27
CA CYS A 70 -18.96 1.62 1.34
C CYS A 70 -17.51 1.92 1.75
N THR A 71 -17.29 2.14 3.05
CA THR A 71 -15.97 2.25 3.69
C THR A 71 -15.28 0.90 3.87
N LYS A 72 -16.00 -0.23 3.72
CA LYS A 72 -15.42 -1.58 3.83
C LYS A 72 -14.29 -1.82 2.82
N GLY A 73 -14.33 -1.17 1.65
CA GLY A 73 -13.26 -1.24 0.66
C GLY A 73 -11.93 -0.67 1.19
N PHE A 74 -11.98 0.47 1.87
CA PHE A 74 -10.80 1.06 2.51
C PHE A 74 -10.29 0.22 3.68
N ALA A 75 -11.19 -0.49 4.39
CA ALA A 75 -10.78 -1.34 5.49
C ALA A 75 -10.07 -2.59 5.00
N LYS A 76 -10.56 -3.18 3.91
CA LYS A 76 -9.85 -4.27 3.22
C LYS A 76 -8.55 -3.79 2.59
N LEU A 77 -8.46 -2.53 2.15
CA LEU A 77 -7.24 -1.95 1.60
C LEU A 77 -6.17 -1.77 2.68
N SER A 78 -6.51 -1.21 3.85
CA SER A 78 -5.57 -1.11 4.97
C SER A 78 -5.08 -2.49 5.41
N ILE A 79 -5.97 -3.48 5.41
CA ILE A 79 -5.64 -4.88 5.71
C ILE A 79 -4.72 -5.47 4.63
N LEU A 80 -4.95 -5.14 3.36
CA LEU A 80 -4.07 -5.54 2.27
C LEU A 80 -2.68 -4.94 2.47
N PHE A 81 -2.53 -3.64 2.75
CA PHE A 81 -1.21 -3.05 2.99
C PHE A 81 -0.50 -3.63 4.23
N LEU A 82 -1.23 -3.85 5.32
CA LEU A 82 -0.70 -4.38 6.58
C LEU A 82 -0.54 -5.91 6.62
N GLY A 83 -1.07 -6.64 5.63
CA GLY A 83 -0.79 -8.06 5.46
C GLY A 83 -1.63 -9.03 6.26
N ALA A 84 -2.96 -9.02 6.11
CA ALA A 84 -3.72 -10.20 6.50
C ALA A 84 -3.55 -11.34 5.49
N ASP A 85 -3.54 -12.56 6.00
CA ASP A 85 -3.42 -13.78 5.22
C ASP A 85 -4.76 -14.26 4.62
N HIS A 86 -5.87 -13.73 5.13
CA HIS A 86 -7.21 -14.01 4.65
C HIS A 86 -8.07 -12.75 4.66
N ILE A 87 -8.70 -12.46 3.52
CA ILE A 87 -9.73 -11.44 3.40
C ILE A 87 -11.01 -12.14 2.94
N PRO A 88 -12.13 -12.02 3.68
CA PRO A 88 -13.38 -12.68 3.32
C PRO A 88 -13.85 -12.23 1.93
N GLY A 89 -14.19 -13.22 1.09
CA GLY A 89 -14.63 -13.03 -0.29
C GLY A 89 -13.51 -12.86 -1.32
N ILE A 90 -12.24 -13.09 -0.96
CA ILE A 90 -11.09 -12.98 -1.87
C ILE A 90 -10.25 -14.26 -1.81
N THR A 91 -9.88 -14.79 -2.99
CA THR A 91 -9.01 -15.96 -3.08
C THR A 91 -7.57 -15.61 -2.71
N LYS A 92 -6.82 -16.58 -2.16
CA LYS A 92 -5.40 -16.38 -1.80
C LYS A 92 -4.57 -15.92 -3.01
N THR A 93 -4.81 -16.50 -4.19
CA THR A 93 -4.13 -16.14 -5.44
C THR A 93 -4.38 -14.68 -5.82
N SER A 94 -5.62 -14.21 -5.72
CA SER A 94 -5.97 -12.82 -6.02
C SER A 94 -5.35 -11.85 -5.01
N LEU A 95 -5.28 -12.23 -3.73
CA LEU A 95 -4.67 -11.43 -2.68
C LEU A 95 -3.15 -11.25 -2.89
N VAL A 96 -2.46 -12.35 -3.24
CA VAL A 96 -1.03 -12.32 -3.59
C VAL A 96 -0.82 -11.49 -4.85
N GLY A 97 -1.66 -11.65 -5.89
CA GLY A 97 -1.59 -10.85 -7.10
C GLY A 97 -1.72 -9.34 -6.84
N MET A 98 -2.72 -8.91 -6.06
CA MET A 98 -2.88 -7.50 -5.68
C MET A 98 -1.70 -6.97 -4.88
N THR A 99 -1.14 -7.79 -3.99
CA THR A 99 0.06 -7.45 -3.22
C THR A 99 1.23 -7.17 -4.14
N VAL A 100 1.56 -8.13 -5.01
CA VAL A 100 2.69 -8.04 -5.93
C VAL A 100 2.54 -6.82 -6.81
N PHE A 101 1.32 -6.58 -7.30
CA PHE A 101 1.00 -5.39 -8.07
C PHE A 101 1.28 -4.08 -7.31
N ILE A 102 0.87 -3.97 -6.04
CA ILE A 102 1.19 -2.78 -5.21
C ILE A 102 2.70 -2.57 -5.10
N PHE A 103 3.48 -3.63 -4.83
CA PHE A 103 4.93 -3.53 -4.73
C PHE A 103 5.57 -3.15 -6.07
N ILE A 104 5.09 -3.69 -7.20
CA ILE A 104 5.58 -3.28 -8.52
C ILE A 104 5.32 -1.79 -8.75
N VAL A 105 4.09 -1.33 -8.48
CA VAL A 105 3.71 0.06 -8.72
C VAL A 105 4.43 1.02 -7.77
N LEU A 106 4.49 0.73 -6.47
CA LEU A 106 5.01 1.67 -5.46
C LEU A 106 6.50 1.53 -5.16
N LEU A 107 7.13 0.40 -5.50
CA LEU A 107 8.56 0.20 -5.33
C LEU A 107 9.27 0.13 -6.69
N VAL A 108 8.94 -0.87 -7.52
CA VAL A 108 9.76 -1.19 -8.70
C VAL A 108 9.79 -0.05 -9.71
N ILE A 109 8.64 0.51 -10.06
CA ILE A 109 8.55 1.63 -11.01
C ILE A 109 9.33 2.86 -10.49
N PRO A 110 9.00 3.47 -9.34
CA PRO A 110 9.71 4.66 -8.87
C PRO A 110 11.18 4.39 -8.56
N ALA A 111 11.53 3.21 -8.05
CA ALA A 111 12.94 2.85 -7.81
C ALA A 111 13.73 2.75 -9.11
N SER A 112 13.17 2.15 -10.18
CA SER A 112 13.84 2.02 -11.48
C SER A 112 14.13 3.39 -12.12
N VAL A 113 13.13 4.28 -12.11
CA VAL A 113 13.27 5.65 -12.62
C VAL A 113 14.34 6.40 -11.83
N LEU A 114 14.28 6.33 -10.50
CA LEU A 114 15.21 7.04 -9.65
C LEU A 114 16.63 6.44 -9.67
N ALA A 115 16.77 5.12 -9.78
CA ALA A 115 18.05 4.44 -9.96
C ALA A 115 18.72 4.82 -11.28
N SER A 116 17.95 4.87 -12.38
CA SER A 116 18.49 5.32 -13.68
C SER A 116 18.97 6.78 -13.62
N SER A 117 18.26 7.64 -12.89
CA SER A 117 18.67 9.04 -12.68
C SER A 117 19.92 9.19 -11.81
N LEU A 118 20.16 8.27 -10.86
CA LEU A 118 21.38 8.24 -10.04
C LEU A 118 22.61 7.83 -10.83
N LEU A 119 22.46 6.93 -11.82
CA LEU A 119 23.54 6.52 -12.70
C LEU A 119 23.97 7.64 -13.66
N ALA A 120 23.03 8.49 -14.07
CA ALA A 120 23.32 9.65 -14.90
C ALA A 120 23.97 10.80 -14.10
N GLU A 121 23.37 11.16 -12.96
CA GLU A 121 23.83 12.26 -12.12
C GLU A 121 23.64 11.95 -10.64
N TYR A 122 24.76 11.82 -9.94
CA TYR A 122 24.76 11.54 -8.51
C TYR A 122 24.21 12.74 -7.71
N SER A 123 23.25 12.45 -6.84
CA SER A 123 22.70 13.43 -5.89
C SER A 123 22.33 12.72 -4.59
N LEU A 124 22.74 13.32 -3.46
CA LEU A 124 22.43 12.81 -2.12
C LEU A 124 20.91 12.74 -1.89
N VAL A 125 20.14 13.69 -2.43
CA VAL A 125 18.68 13.72 -2.26
C VAL A 125 18.03 12.51 -2.95
N LYS A 126 18.48 12.17 -4.17
CA LYS A 126 18.00 10.98 -4.89
C LYS A 126 18.33 9.72 -4.09
N LEU A 127 19.56 9.60 -3.58
CA LEU A 127 19.98 8.43 -2.78
C LEU A 127 19.13 8.26 -1.52
N ILE A 128 18.87 9.33 -0.76
CA ILE A 128 18.05 9.30 0.45
C ILE A 128 16.63 8.83 0.13
N LEU A 129 16.03 9.31 -0.97
CA LEU A 129 14.71 8.87 -1.39
C LEU A 129 14.68 7.41 -1.83
N LEU A 130 15.71 6.93 -2.53
CA LEU A 130 15.81 5.51 -2.90
C LEU A 130 15.83 4.63 -1.65
N VAL A 131 16.70 4.98 -0.69
CA VAL A 131 16.81 4.25 0.58
C VAL A 131 15.49 4.31 1.33
N GLY A 132 14.85 5.48 1.41
CA GLY A 132 13.54 5.65 2.03
C GLY A 132 12.47 4.74 1.41
N LEU A 133 12.42 4.67 0.08
CA LEU A 133 11.47 3.84 -0.67
C LEU A 133 11.71 2.33 -0.47
N VAL A 134 12.97 1.91 -0.40
CA VAL A 134 13.33 0.51 -0.10
C VAL A 134 13.00 0.17 1.36
N VAL A 135 13.35 1.06 2.30
CA VAL A 135 13.07 0.86 3.73
C VAL A 135 11.57 0.77 3.99
N THR A 136 10.74 1.64 3.41
CA THR A 136 9.29 1.53 3.56
C THR A 136 8.76 0.21 3.01
N SER A 137 9.26 -0.23 1.86
CA SER A 137 8.87 -1.51 1.26
C SER A 137 9.27 -2.70 2.13
N LEU A 138 10.46 -2.66 2.73
CA LEU A 138 10.92 -3.68 3.67
C LEU A 138 10.08 -3.69 4.95
N ILE A 139 9.77 -2.52 5.51
CA ILE A 139 8.88 -2.40 6.67
C ILE A 139 7.50 -2.98 6.34
N ALA A 140 6.94 -2.66 5.17
CA ALA A 140 5.66 -3.21 4.72
C ALA A 140 5.70 -4.74 4.63
N LEU A 141 6.79 -5.29 4.07
CA LEU A 141 6.99 -6.73 3.95
C LEU A 141 7.15 -7.40 5.32
N ILE A 142 7.95 -6.83 6.23
CA ILE A 142 8.15 -7.34 7.59
C ILE A 142 6.83 -7.36 8.35
N ILE A 143 6.07 -6.25 8.33
CA ILE A 143 4.75 -6.17 8.97
C ILE A 143 3.83 -7.26 8.40
N ARG A 144 3.86 -7.47 7.08
CA ARG A 144 3.12 -8.55 6.41
C ARG A 144 3.53 -9.94 6.90
N LEU A 145 4.82 -10.22 7.02
CA LEU A 145 5.33 -11.52 7.48
C LEU A 145 4.96 -11.76 8.96
N VAL A 146 5.07 -10.74 9.80
CA VAL A 146 4.68 -10.81 11.21
C VAL A 146 3.18 -11.03 11.35
N ASN A 147 2.37 -10.31 10.58
CA ASN A 147 0.91 -10.43 10.62
C ASN A 147 0.40 -11.72 9.97
N ARG A 148 1.13 -12.30 9.00
CA ARG A 148 0.85 -13.63 8.46
C ARG A 148 0.83 -14.68 9.58
N ASN A 149 1.82 -14.64 10.47
CA ASN A 149 1.95 -15.60 11.56
C ASN A 149 0.93 -15.40 12.67
N LYS A 150 0.35 -14.20 12.78
CA LYS A 150 -0.69 -13.90 13.75
C LYS A 150 -2.05 -14.08 13.06
N ALA A 151 -2.70 -15.22 13.29
CA ALA A 151 -4.08 -15.48 12.84
C ALA A 151 -5.07 -14.51 13.51
N LEU A 152 -5.08 -13.25 13.07
CA LEU A 152 -5.74 -12.12 13.76
C LEU A 152 -7.21 -11.97 13.37
N TRP A 153 -7.70 -12.75 12.41
CA TRP A 153 -9.07 -12.78 11.95
C TRP A 153 -9.49 -14.23 11.67
N LYS A 154 -9.64 -15.03 12.75
CA LYS A 154 -10.65 -16.09 12.72
C LYS A 154 -11.98 -15.42 13.04
N PRO A 155 -13.00 -15.49 12.16
CA PRO A 155 -14.34 -15.03 12.50
C PRO A 155 -14.86 -15.77 13.74
#